data_AF-A0A077XYC0-F1
#
_entry.id   AF-A0A077XYC0-F1
#
_cell.length_a   1.000
_cell.length_b   1.000
_cell.length_c   1.000
_cell.angle_alpha   90.00
_cell.angle_beta   90.00
_cell.angle_gamma   90.00
#
_symmetry.space_group_name_H-M   'P 1'
#
loop_
_entity.id
_entity.type
_entity.pdbx_description
1 polymer ?
#
loop_
_entity_poly.entity_id
_entity_poly.type
_entity_poly.pdbx_seq_one_letter_code
_entity_poly.pdbx_strand_id
1 'polypeptide(L)'
;MTDDNEKHELKLIMELFKMDGNNTPAITDLLKQHNLPYIPEAHNYLRVSNYIMDFTGIGINETKLELDILKEIEIQADQITDFKVQYHRTYLAQWIKDYKIPYSLDELWAIREECIRLIGSVNSLL
;
A
#
# COMPACT_ATOMS: atom_id res chain seq x y z
N MET A 1 -26.67 26.46 24.65
CA MET A 1 -27.00 25.31 23.81
C MET A 1 -25.68 24.82 23.25
N THR A 2 -25.36 23.55 23.47
CA THR A 2 -24.06 22.93 23.19
C THR A 2 -23.84 22.83 21.68
N ASP A 3 -22.68 23.28 21.22
CA ASP A 3 -22.22 23.23 19.83
C ASP A 3 -22.05 21.78 19.35
N ASP A 4 -23.00 21.26 18.59
CA ASP A 4 -22.81 20.06 17.75
C ASP A 4 -22.19 20.50 16.42
N ASN A 5 -20.87 20.68 16.41
CA ASN A 5 -20.07 20.66 15.20
C ASN A 5 -19.21 19.40 15.25
N GLU A 6 -19.79 18.25 14.91
CA GLU A 6 -18.98 17.08 14.50
C GLU A 6 -18.19 17.48 13.25
N LYS A 7 -16.99 18.03 13.46
CA LYS A 7 -16.05 18.29 12.36
C LYS A 7 -15.62 16.94 11.82
N HIS A 8 -16.19 16.54 10.69
CA HIS A 8 -15.71 15.42 9.90
C HIS A 8 -14.30 15.75 9.39
N GLU A 9 -13.29 15.36 10.17
CA GLU A 9 -11.88 15.58 9.85
C GLU A 9 -11.47 14.68 8.69
N LEU A 10 -10.96 15.30 7.62
CA LEU A 10 -10.36 14.62 6.49
C LEU A 10 -8.89 14.30 6.82
N LYS A 11 -8.56 13.01 6.85
CA LYS A 11 -7.20 12.52 7.10
C LYS A 11 -6.65 11.86 5.84
N LEU A 12 -5.39 12.11 5.53
CA LEU A 12 -4.66 11.34 4.54
C LEU A 12 -3.87 10.26 5.27
N ILE A 13 -4.15 8.99 4.93
CA ILE A 13 -3.54 7.83 5.57
C ILE A 13 -2.59 7.18 4.56
N MET A 14 -1.40 6.81 5.02
CA MET A 14 -0.54 5.86 4.35
C MET A 14 -0.60 4.52 5.10
N GLU A 15 -0.98 3.48 4.37
CA GLU A 15 -1.07 2.11 4.84
C GLU A 15 0.04 1.27 4.21
N LEU A 16 0.72 0.48 5.04
CA LEU A 16 1.52 -0.65 4.60
C LEU A 16 0.70 -1.92 4.76
N PHE A 17 0.62 -2.73 3.71
CA PHE A 17 -0.08 -4.02 3.74
C PHE A 17 0.73 -5.11 3.02
N LYS A 18 0.36 -6.37 3.23
CA LYS A 18 0.91 -7.48 2.45
C LYS A 18 0.23 -7.55 1.09
N MET A 19 0.91 -7.13 0.03
CA MET A 19 0.42 -7.29 -1.33
C MET A 19 0.76 -8.69 -1.84
N ASP A 20 -0.26 -9.49 -2.16
CA ASP A 20 -0.11 -10.88 -2.58
C ASP A 20 -1.09 -11.24 -3.71
N GLY A 21 -1.09 -12.51 -4.13
CA GLY A 21 -2.00 -12.98 -5.18
C GLY A 21 -3.48 -13.07 -4.78
N ASN A 22 -3.81 -13.00 -3.48
CA ASN A 22 -5.19 -13.04 -3.01
C ASN A 22 -5.85 -11.67 -3.15
N ASN A 23 -5.15 -10.61 -2.72
CA ASN A 23 -5.67 -9.25 -2.83
C ASN A 23 -5.28 -8.56 -4.15
N THR A 24 -4.23 -9.03 -4.82
CA THR A 24 -3.74 -8.46 -6.08
C THR A 24 -3.44 -9.58 -7.09
N PRO A 25 -4.46 -10.20 -7.71
CA PRO A 25 -4.27 -11.36 -8.58
C PRO A 25 -3.25 -11.15 -9.72
N ALA A 26 -3.16 -9.93 -10.26
CA ALA A 26 -2.27 -9.57 -11.37
C ALA A 26 -0.77 -9.81 -11.10
N ILE A 27 -0.34 -9.86 -9.83
CA ILE A 27 1.09 -10.02 -9.47
C ILE A 27 1.44 -11.45 -9.03
N THR A 28 0.46 -12.36 -9.04
CA THR A 28 0.59 -13.73 -8.50
C THR A 28 1.80 -14.46 -9.10
N ASP A 29 1.94 -14.45 -10.42
CA ASP A 29 2.98 -15.21 -11.10
C ASP A 29 4.37 -14.59 -10.91
N LEU A 30 4.45 -13.25 -10.82
CA LEU A 30 5.69 -12.55 -10.50
C LEU A 30 6.19 -12.90 -9.11
N LEU A 31 5.31 -12.88 -8.10
CA LEU A 31 5.68 -13.25 -6.74
C LEU A 31 6.13 -14.71 -6.64
N LYS A 32 5.45 -15.62 -7.35
CA LYS A 32 5.88 -17.03 -7.46
C LYS A 32 7.27 -17.16 -8.10
N GLN A 33 7.54 -16.44 -9.20
CA GLN A 33 8.85 -16.44 -9.85
C GLN A 33 9.97 -16.00 -8.91
N HIS A 34 9.68 -15.04 -8.03
CA HIS A 34 10.63 -14.54 -7.05
C HIS A 34 10.64 -15.29 -5.71
N ASN A 35 9.84 -16.35 -5.56
CA ASN A 35 9.64 -17.10 -4.31
C ASN A 35 9.25 -16.19 -3.12
N LEU A 36 8.46 -15.14 -3.38
CA LEU A 36 7.94 -14.24 -2.35
C LEU A 36 6.49 -14.61 -2.04
N PRO A 37 6.12 -14.86 -0.77
CA PRO A 37 4.72 -15.14 -0.41
C PRO A 37 3.83 -13.89 -0.53
N TYR A 38 4.43 -12.71 -0.31
CA TYR A 38 3.84 -11.38 -0.47
C TYR A 38 4.98 -10.37 -0.58
N ILE A 39 4.66 -9.14 -0.95
CA ILE A 39 5.57 -7.99 -0.88
C ILE A 39 4.89 -6.86 -0.09
N PRO A 40 5.54 -6.27 0.94
CA PRO A 40 4.99 -5.11 1.63
C PRO A 40 4.80 -3.93 0.66
N GLU A 41 3.61 -3.36 0.62
CA GLU A 41 3.25 -2.28 -0.31
C GLU A 41 2.68 -1.07 0.45
N ALA A 42 3.02 0.14 0.00
CA ALA A 42 2.60 1.40 0.60
C ALA A 42 1.49 2.06 -0.24
N HIS A 43 0.28 2.10 0.30
CA HIS A 43 -0.89 2.70 -0.34
C HIS A 43 -1.38 3.93 0.42
N ASN A 44 -1.94 4.92 -0.30
CA ASN A 44 -2.49 6.11 0.33
C ASN A 44 -3.99 6.19 0.05
N TYR A 45 -4.77 6.55 1.06
CA TYR A 45 -6.21 6.81 0.92
C TYR A 45 -6.66 7.94 1.84
N LEU A 46 -7.84 8.48 1.57
CA LEU A 46 -8.47 9.48 2.42
C LEU A 46 -9.43 8.81 3.39
N ARG A 47 -9.42 9.26 4.64
CA ARG A 47 -10.35 8.82 5.67
C ARG A 47 -11.16 10.01 6.17
N VAL A 48 -12.48 9.88 6.14
CA VAL A 48 -13.41 10.85 6.74
C VAL A 48 -14.27 10.10 7.74
N SER A 49 -14.09 10.40 9.03
CA SER A 49 -14.68 9.62 10.12
C SER A 49 -14.37 8.12 9.95
N ASN A 50 -15.37 7.28 9.66
CA ASN A 50 -15.20 5.83 9.48
C ASN A 50 -15.18 5.40 8.00
N TYR A 51 -15.21 6.34 7.06
CA TYR A 51 -15.25 6.07 5.63
C TYR A 51 -13.86 6.15 5.03
N ILE A 52 -13.48 5.12 4.28
CA ILE A 52 -12.27 5.09 3.44
C ILE A 52 -12.69 5.47 2.02
N MET A 53 -11.98 6.45 1.45
CA MET A 53 -12.13 6.89 0.08
C MET A 53 -10.79 6.72 -0.64
N ASP A 54 -10.75 5.82 -1.62
CA ASP A 54 -9.60 5.57 -2.48
C ASP A 54 -9.92 5.96 -3.92
N PHE A 55 -9.09 6.83 -4.48
CA PHE A 55 -9.25 7.39 -5.82
C PHE A 55 -8.09 7.01 -6.76
N THR A 56 -7.21 6.10 -6.36
CA THR A 56 -5.98 5.76 -7.10
C THR A 56 -6.18 4.68 -8.18
N GLY A 57 -7.39 4.14 -8.32
CA GLY A 57 -7.71 3.15 -9.35
C GLY A 57 -7.21 1.73 -9.05
N ILE A 58 -6.69 1.44 -7.85
CA ILE A 58 -6.35 0.07 -7.40
C ILE A 58 -7.62 -0.79 -7.17
N GLY A 59 -8.81 -0.29 -7.51
CA GLY A 59 -10.03 -1.10 -7.53
C GLY A 59 -10.50 -1.51 -6.13
N ILE A 60 -10.09 -0.79 -5.09
CA ILE A 60 -10.50 -1.07 -3.72
C ILE A 60 -11.88 -0.45 -3.49
N ASN A 61 -12.91 -1.11 -4.04
CA ASN A 61 -14.30 -0.74 -3.85
C ASN A 61 -14.66 -0.92 -2.36
N GLU A 62 -14.88 0.23 -1.73
CA GLU A 62 -15.76 0.50 -0.60
C GLU A 62 -15.94 -0.57 0.50
N THR A 63 -15.63 -0.12 1.72
CA THR A 63 -16.10 -0.58 3.04
C THR A 63 -15.42 -1.74 3.76
N LYS A 64 -14.57 -2.56 3.13
CA LYS A 64 -13.65 -3.46 3.84
C LYS A 64 -12.41 -3.75 3.00
N LEU A 65 -11.32 -3.02 3.23
CA LEU A 65 -9.99 -3.55 2.92
C LEU A 65 -9.81 -4.80 3.80
N GLU A 66 -10.03 -5.99 3.28
CA GLU A 66 -9.45 -7.21 3.87
C GLU A 66 -7.98 -7.34 3.45
N LEU A 67 -7.26 -6.22 3.46
CA LEU A 67 -5.81 -6.25 3.33
C LEU A 67 -5.22 -6.72 4.66
N ASP A 68 -4.17 -7.52 4.58
CA ASP A 68 -3.38 -7.88 5.75
C ASP A 68 -2.50 -6.67 6.10
N ILE A 69 -3.08 -5.77 6.90
CA ILE A 69 -2.48 -4.49 7.28
C ILE A 69 -1.26 -4.73 8.18
N LEU A 70 -0.15 -4.13 7.78
CA LEU A 70 1.11 -4.15 8.52
C LEU A 70 1.27 -2.90 9.38
N LYS A 71 0.94 -1.72 8.83
CA LYS A 71 0.99 -0.41 9.51
C LYS A 71 0.03 0.58 8.88
N GLU A 72 -0.46 1.52 9.68
CA GLU A 72 -1.12 2.73 9.20
C GLU A 72 -0.51 3.95 9.88
N ILE A 73 -0.28 5.02 9.13
CA ILE A 73 0.09 6.33 9.68
C ILE A 73 -0.67 7.45 8.96
N GLU A 74 -1.05 8.48 9.72
CA GLU A 74 -1.54 9.73 9.14
C GLU A 74 -0.34 10.51 8.57
N ILE A 75 -0.49 11.03 7.35
CA ILE A 75 0.53 11.82 6.66
C ILE A 75 -0.06 13.13 6.16
N GLN A 76 0.81 14.11 5.91
CA GLN A 76 0.46 15.36 5.25
C GLN A 76 0.56 15.23 3.73
N ALA A 77 -0.08 16.14 3.00
CA ALA A 77 -0.12 16.10 1.53
C ALA A 77 1.27 16.23 0.89
N ASP A 78 2.19 16.95 1.51
CA ASP A 78 3.59 17.09 1.07
C ASP A 78 4.45 15.84 1.36
N GLN A 79 3.93 14.88 2.14
CA GLN A 79 4.62 13.64 2.50
C GLN A 79 4.32 12.47 1.55
N ILE A 80 3.50 12.65 0.52
CA ILE A 80 3.11 11.56 -0.41
C ILE A 80 4.24 11.10 -1.33
N THR A 81 5.33 11.84 -1.42
CA THR A 81 6.48 11.56 -2.29
C THR A 81 7.68 11.03 -1.48
N ASP A 82 8.68 11.86 -1.20
CA ASP A 82 9.97 11.43 -0.65
C ASP A 82 9.84 10.77 0.71
N PHE A 83 8.96 11.31 1.57
CA PHE A 83 8.69 10.72 2.88
C PHE A 83 8.12 9.30 2.73
N LYS A 84 7.11 9.11 1.87
CA LYS A 84 6.52 7.80 1.58
C LYS A 84 7.57 6.81 1.08
N VAL A 85 8.38 7.21 0.10
CA VAL A 85 9.44 6.34 -0.47
C VAL A 85 10.45 5.95 0.61
N GLN A 86 10.91 6.91 1.42
CA GLN A 86 11.86 6.63 2.50
C GLN A 86 11.25 5.73 3.58
N TYR A 87 10.01 5.97 3.98
CA TYR A 87 9.31 5.16 4.97
C TYR A 87 9.15 3.71 4.50
N HIS A 88 8.71 3.53 3.25
CA HIS A 88 8.51 2.21 2.66
C HIS A 88 9.84 1.46 2.51
N ARG A 89 10.89 2.11 1.99
CA ARG A 89 12.23 1.51 1.89
C ARG A 89 12.80 1.13 3.26
N THR A 90 12.57 1.95 4.28
CA THR A 90 12.96 1.63 5.66
C THR A 90 12.25 0.39 6.17
N TYR A 91 10.94 0.27 5.90
CA TYR A 91 10.17 -0.91 6.25
C TYR A 91 10.66 -2.16 5.52
N LEU A 92 10.90 -2.09 4.21
CA LEU A 92 11.42 -3.20 3.41
C LEU A 92 12.79 -3.66 3.91
N ALA A 93 13.68 -2.72 4.26
CA ALA A 93 14.99 -3.05 4.83
C ALA A 93 14.87 -3.81 6.17
N GLN A 94 13.86 -3.48 6.98
CA GLN A 94 13.58 -4.21 8.22
C GLN A 94 12.97 -5.58 7.92
N TRP A 95 12.01 -5.65 7.00
CA TRP A 95 11.36 -6.89 6.57
C TRP A 95 12.36 -7.92 6.01
N ILE A 96 13.34 -7.48 5.21
CA ILE A 96 14.44 -8.32 4.73
C ILE A 96 15.20 -8.96 5.89
N LYS A 97 15.51 -8.19 6.94
CA LYS A 97 16.25 -8.69 8.11
C LYS A 97 15.44 -9.66 8.96
N ASP A 98 14.16 -9.37 9.15
CA ASP A 98 13.26 -10.14 10.02
C ASP A 98 12.89 -11.48 9.38
N TYR A 99 12.60 -11.49 8.07
CA TYR A 99 12.14 -12.66 7.34
C TYR A 99 13.24 -13.36 6.51
N LYS A 100 14.48 -12.87 6.58
CA LYS A 100 15.64 -13.41 5.84
C LYS A 100 15.38 -13.53 4.34
N ILE A 101 14.80 -12.47 3.78
CA ILE A 101 14.47 -12.39 2.36
C ILE A 101 15.78 -12.38 1.55
N PRO A 102 15.92 -13.25 0.53
CA PRO A 102 17.19 -13.43 -0.20
C PRO A 102 17.39 -12.37 -1.30
N TYR A 103 17.03 -11.11 -1.01
CA TYR A 103 17.17 -9.97 -1.92
C TYR A 103 17.75 -8.77 -1.18
N SER A 104 18.56 -7.97 -1.88
CA SER A 104 18.90 -6.63 -1.44
C SER A 104 17.68 -5.70 -1.46
N LEU A 105 17.78 -4.56 -0.78
CA LEU A 105 16.71 -3.56 -0.77
C LEU A 105 16.38 -3.06 -2.18
N ASP A 106 17.37 -2.88 -3.04
CA ASP A 106 17.16 -2.37 -4.39
C ASP A 106 16.56 -3.42 -5.33
N GLU A 107 16.97 -4.69 -5.20
CA GLU A 107 16.32 -5.79 -5.93
C GLU A 107 14.86 -5.93 -5.52
N LEU A 108 14.57 -5.90 -4.21
CA LEU A 108 13.20 -5.99 -3.71
C LEU A 108 12.36 -4.78 -4.14
N TRP A 109 12.93 -3.58 -4.14
CA TRP A 109 12.28 -2.39 -4.66
C TRP A 109 11.95 -2.52 -6.15
N ALA A 110 12.86 -3.08 -6.95
CA ALA A 110 12.63 -3.30 -8.38
C ALA A 110 11.49 -4.30 -8.63
N ILE A 111 11.41 -5.38 -7.85
CA ILE A 111 10.30 -6.35 -7.90
C ILE A 111 8.98 -5.64 -7.54
N ARG A 112 8.98 -4.78 -6.51
CA ARG A 112 7.82 -3.96 -6.15
C ARG A 112 7.37 -3.06 -7.29
N GLU A 113 8.29 -2.35 -7.94
CA GLU A 113 7.94 -1.50 -9.09
C GLU A 113 7.33 -2.31 -10.24
N GLU A 114 7.79 -3.54 -10.46
CA GLU A 114 7.23 -4.43 -11.46
C GLU A 114 5.80 -4.87 -11.11
N CYS A 115 5.52 -5.17 -9.83
CA CYS A 115 4.14 -5.38 -9.36
C CYS A 115 3.24 -4.20 -9.73
N ILE A 116 3.66 -2.96 -9.45
CA ILE A 116 2.85 -1.77 -9.76
C ILE A 116 2.64 -1.59 -11.26
N ARG A 117 3.66 -1.86 -12.09
CA ARG A 117 3.51 -1.82 -13.55
C ARG A 117 2.48 -2.83 -14.05
N LEU A 118 2.45 -4.04 -13.50
CA LEU A 118 1.46 -5.06 -13.87
C LEU A 118 0.04 -4.61 -13.53
N ILE A 119 -0.17 -4.04 -12.34
CA ILE A 119 -1.47 -3.50 -11.92
C ILE A 119 -1.93 -2.37 -12.87
N GLY A 120 -1.04 -1.42 -13.16
CA GLY A 120 -1.35 -0.30 -14.08
C GLY A 120 -1.64 -0.76 -15.52
N SER A 121 -0.98 -1.82 -15.98
CA SER A 121 -1.19 -2.38 -17.32
C SER A 121 -2.57 -3.05 -17.47
N VAL A 122 -3.09 -3.66 -16.40
CA VAL A 122 -4.45 -4.24 -16.38
C VAL A 122 -5.51 -3.15 -16.43
N ASN A 123 -5.31 -2.05 -15.68
CA ASN A 123 -6.23 -0.91 -15.66
C ASN A 123 -6.29 -0.14 -16.99
N SER A 124 -5.31 -0.31 -17.87
CA SER A 124 -5.24 0.33 -19.19
C SER A 124 -5.98 -0.45 -20.29
N LEU A 125 -6.50 -1.64 -19.97
CA LEU A 125 -7.20 -2.55 -20.89
C LEU A 125 -8.72 -2.55 -20.72
N LEU A 126 -9.25 -1.64 -19.89
CA LEU A 126 -10.67 -1.34 -19.67
C LEU A 126 -10.99 0.06 -20.17
#